data_AF-A0A9W9NP02-F1
#
_entry.id   AF-A0A9W9NP02-F1
#
_cell.length_a   1.000
_cell.length_b   1.000
_cell.length_c   1.000
_cell.angle_alpha   90.00
_cell.angle_beta   90.00
_cell.angle_gamma   90.00
#
_symmetry.space_group_name_H-M   'P 1'
#
loop_
_entity.id
_entity.type
_entity.pdbx_description
1 polymer ?
#
loop_
_entity_poly.entity_id
_entity_poly.type
_entity_poly.pdbx_seq_one_letter_code
_entity_poly.pdbx_strand_id
1 'polypeptide(L)'
;MSGHNPTGFDVKAFKAAASPSSPFAKRDPWARNETWRYTGPFTRWNRFKGLFPGLGIATVAFTAYCTYEHFFLKDDHHHGDAHHGEGHH
;
A
#
# COMPACT_ATOMS: atom_id res chain seq x y z
N MET A 1 14.78 -33.16 22.30
CA MET A 1 15.71 -32.02 22.44
C MET A 1 16.60 -32.01 21.21
N SER A 2 16.60 -30.94 20.42
CA SER A 2 17.54 -30.83 19.28
C SER A 2 18.96 -30.89 19.84
N GLY A 3 19.73 -31.92 19.49
CA GLY A 3 21.12 -32.06 19.91
C GLY A 3 21.98 -30.91 19.37
N HIS A 4 23.06 -30.57 20.08
CA HIS A 4 24.04 -29.60 19.62
C HIS A 4 24.63 -30.07 18.28
N ASN A 5 24.72 -29.17 17.29
CA ASN A 5 25.32 -29.48 16.00
C ASN A 5 26.82 -29.79 16.19
N PRO A 6 27.31 -30.99 15.83
CA PRO A 6 28.72 -31.38 16.03
C PRO A 6 29.71 -30.52 15.26
N THR A 7 29.26 -29.74 14.26
CA THR A 7 30.14 -28.84 13.50
C THR A 7 30.33 -27.46 14.15
N GLY A 8 29.62 -27.16 15.24
CA GLY A 8 29.62 -25.83 15.86
C GLY A 8 28.92 -24.74 15.03
N PHE A 9 28.38 -25.10 13.85
CA PHE A 9 27.64 -24.17 13.01
C PHE A 9 26.24 -23.93 13.59
N ASP A 10 25.98 -22.68 13.99
CA ASP A 10 24.67 -22.23 14.42
C ASP A 10 23.95 -21.44 13.31
N VAL A 11 22.88 -22.05 12.78
CA VAL A 11 22.01 -21.45 11.76
C VAL A 11 21.33 -20.17 12.27
N LYS A 12 21.01 -20.09 13.57
CA LYS A 12 20.37 -18.90 14.14
C LYS A 12 21.33 -17.72 14.18
N ALA A 13 22.55 -17.94 14.66
CA ALA A 13 23.62 -16.94 14.62
C ALA A 13 23.93 -16.50 13.18
N PHE A 14 24.01 -17.44 12.24
CA PHE A 14 24.21 -17.12 10.83
C PHE A 14 23.08 -16.27 10.26
N LYS A 15 21.80 -16.62 10.50
CA LYS A 15 20.65 -15.82 10.05
C LYS A 15 20.64 -14.41 10.66
N ALA A 16 21.00 -14.29 11.94
CA ALA A 16 21.10 -12.99 12.59
C ALA A 16 22.21 -12.13 11.97
N ALA A 17 23.36 -12.72 11.65
CA ALA A 17 24.46 -12.04 10.97
C ALA A 17 24.12 -11.69 9.51
N ALA A 18 23.36 -12.54 8.81
CA ALA A 18 22.91 -12.29 7.43
C ALA A 18 21.72 -11.32 7.34
N SER A 19 21.13 -10.91 8.47
CA SER A 19 20.04 -9.93 8.48
C SER A 19 20.51 -8.59 7.89
N PRO A 20 19.72 -7.91 7.04
CA PRO A 20 20.07 -6.60 6.48
C PRO A 20 20.37 -5.53 7.55
N SER A 21 19.83 -5.70 8.75
CA SER A 21 20.04 -4.78 9.88
C SER A 21 21.36 -5.02 10.63
N SER A 22 22.03 -6.15 10.41
CA SER A 22 23.22 -6.54 11.16
C SER A 22 24.44 -5.69 10.78
N PRO A 23 25.44 -5.54 11.67
CA PRO A 23 26.71 -4.88 11.34
C PRO A 23 27.48 -5.58 10.22
N PHE A 24 27.36 -6.91 10.11
CA PHE A 24 28.08 -7.72 9.13
C PHE A 24 27.50 -7.52 7.72
N ALA A 25 26.18 -7.54 7.58
CA ALA A 25 25.51 -7.34 6.30
C ALA A 25 25.74 -5.92 5.74
N LYS A 26 25.85 -4.90 6.60
CA LYS A 26 26.15 -3.52 6.19
C LYS A 26 27.56 -3.32 5.65
N ARG A 27 28.50 -4.19 6.01
CA ARG A 27 29.91 -4.13 5.59
C ARG A 27 30.20 -5.13 4.46
N ASP A 28 29.17 -5.69 3.84
CA ASP A 28 29.34 -6.61 2.73
C ASP A 28 30.02 -5.93 1.53
N PRO A 29 31.21 -6.38 1.11
CA PRO A 29 31.92 -5.82 -0.04
C PRO A 29 31.20 -6.03 -1.37
N TRP A 30 30.28 -7.00 -1.45
CA TRP A 30 29.56 -7.35 -2.67
C TRP A 30 28.23 -6.61 -2.83
N ALA A 31 27.76 -5.89 -1.81
CA ALA A 31 26.47 -5.22 -1.81
C ALA A 31 26.22 -4.39 -3.07
N ARG A 32 27.22 -3.61 -3.51
CA ARG A 32 27.13 -2.79 -4.74
C ARG A 32 26.97 -3.63 -6.00
N ASN A 33 27.62 -4.78 -6.06
CA ASN A 33 27.54 -5.69 -7.20
C ASN A 33 26.21 -6.45 -7.24
N GLU A 34 25.53 -6.59 -6.11
CA GLU A 34 24.19 -7.20 -6.06
C GLU A 34 23.06 -6.19 -6.26
N THR A 35 23.31 -4.89 -6.02
CA THR A 35 22.31 -3.82 -6.12
C THR A 35 21.49 -3.88 -7.40
N TRP A 36 22.11 -4.07 -8.57
CA TRP A 36 21.42 -4.06 -9.87
C TRP A 36 20.29 -5.10 -9.98
N ARG A 37 20.35 -6.20 -9.22
CA ARG A 37 19.33 -7.25 -9.22
C ARG A 37 18.06 -6.84 -8.49
N TYR A 38 18.21 -5.99 -7.47
CA TYR A 38 17.14 -5.67 -6.52
C TYR A 38 16.70 -4.21 -6.62
N THR A 39 17.44 -3.38 -7.36
CA THR A 39 17.03 -2.02 -7.74
C THR A 39 16.47 -1.99 -9.15
N GLY A 40 15.40 -1.22 -9.38
CA GLY A 40 14.88 -0.98 -10.73
C GLY A 40 13.35 -1.05 -10.82
N PRO A 41 12.81 -1.24 -12.04
CA PRO A 41 11.38 -1.14 -12.30
C PRO A 41 10.55 -2.25 -11.63
N PHE A 42 11.17 -3.37 -11.27
CA PHE A 42 10.50 -4.55 -10.70
C PHE A 42 10.46 -4.60 -9.16
N THR A 43 10.83 -3.52 -8.48
CA THR A 43 10.76 -3.43 -7.01
C THR A 43 9.32 -3.62 -6.53
N ARG A 44 9.15 -4.17 -5.31
CA ARG A 44 7.82 -4.39 -4.70
C ARG A 44 6.99 -3.11 -4.71
N TRP A 45 7.61 -1.97 -4.39
CA TRP A 45 6.97 -0.67 -4.38
C TRP A 45 6.46 -0.24 -5.76
N ASN A 46 7.23 -0.45 -6.83
CA ASN A 46 6.76 -0.15 -8.18
C ASN A 46 5.60 -1.05 -8.62
N ARG A 47 5.51 -2.30 -8.12
CA ARG A 47 4.34 -3.15 -8.34
C ARG A 47 3.10 -2.59 -7.64
N PHE A 48 3.24 -2.08 -6.41
CA PHE A 48 2.13 -1.46 -5.66
C PHE A 48 1.58 -0.20 -6.36
N LYS A 49 2.44 0.62 -6.98
CA LYS A 49 2.00 1.80 -7.74
C LYS A 49 1.09 1.46 -8.92
N GLY A 50 1.22 0.26 -9.49
CA GLY A 50 0.42 -0.21 -10.62
C GLY A 50 -0.87 -0.94 -10.22
N LEU A 51 -1.19 -1.08 -8.93
CA LEU A 51 -2.35 -1.88 -8.49
C LEU A 51 -3.70 -1.24 -8.82
N PHE A 52 -3.75 0.09 -8.91
CA PHE A 52 -4.99 0.82 -9.17
C PHE A 52 -4.82 1.77 -10.36
N PRO A 53 -4.65 1.22 -11.58
CA PRO A 53 -4.57 2.04 -12.78
C PRO A 53 -5.88 2.82 -12.92
N GLY A 54 -5.78 4.14 -13.01
CA GLY A 54 -6.94 5.02 -13.20
C GLY A 54 -7.66 5.47 -11.92
N LEU A 55 -7.27 5.01 -10.72
CA LEU A 55 -7.90 5.46 -9.46
C LEU A 55 -7.80 6.98 -9.29
N GLY A 56 -6.65 7.58 -9.64
CA GLY A 56 -6.49 9.04 -9.56
C GLY A 56 -7.52 9.79 -10.42
N ILE A 57 -7.71 9.36 -11.68
CA ILE A 57 -8.66 9.99 -12.60
C ILE A 57 -10.10 9.72 -12.13
N ALA A 58 -10.39 8.49 -11.70
CA ALA A 58 -11.71 8.13 -11.19
C ALA A 58 -12.11 8.95 -9.97
N THR A 59 -11.20 9.15 -9.01
CA THR A 59 -11.46 9.97 -7.82
C THR A 59 -11.73 11.43 -8.20
N VAL A 60 -10.96 11.99 -9.14
CA VAL A 60 -11.18 13.36 -9.62
C VAL A 60 -12.53 13.51 -10.32
N ALA A 61 -12.85 12.61 -11.25
CA ALA A 61 -14.13 12.62 -11.97
C ALA A 61 -15.32 12.45 -11.03
N PHE A 62 -15.22 11.51 -10.08
CA PHE A 62 -16.25 11.29 -9.07
C PHE A 62 -16.46 12.53 -8.20
N THR A 63 -15.39 13.15 -7.72
CA THR A 63 -15.47 14.37 -6.91
C THR A 63 -16.09 15.51 -7.70
N ALA A 64 -15.67 15.71 -8.95
CA ALA A 64 -16.23 16.74 -9.83
C ALA A 64 -17.73 16.54 -10.03
N TYR A 65 -18.17 15.29 -10.26
CA TYR A 65 -19.59 14.95 -10.37
C TYR A 65 -20.34 15.23 -9.07
N CYS A 66 -19.83 14.80 -7.91
CA CYS A 66 -20.45 15.08 -6.62
C CYS A 66 -20.56 16.60 -6.35
N THR A 67 -19.53 17.38 -6.67
CA THR A 67 -19.60 18.85 -6.52
C THR A 67 -20.61 19.46 -7.48
N TYR A 68 -20.66 18.99 -8.73
CA TYR A 68 -21.65 19.47 -9.69
C TYR A 68 -23.07 19.15 -9.21
N GLU A 69 -23.31 17.93 -8.75
CA GLU A 69 -24.60 17.54 -8.21
C GLU A 69 -24.96 18.35 -6.94
N HIS A 70 -23.98 18.62 -6.08
CA HIS A 70 -24.19 19.32 -4.82
C HIS A 70 -24.47 20.82 -5.00
N PHE A 71 -23.85 21.48 -5.99
CA PHE A 71 -24.02 22.92 -6.19
C PHE A 71 -25.00 23.28 -7.31
N PHE A 72 -25.15 22.46 -8.36
CA PHE A 72 -25.98 22.81 -9.52
C PHE A 72 -27.27 22.01 -9.59
N LEU A 73 -27.29 20.72 -9.18
CA LEU A 73 -28.54 19.95 -9.15
C LEU A 73 -29.35 20.15 -7.86
N LYS A 74 -28.71 20.43 -6.71
CA LYS A 74 -29.46 20.69 -5.46
C LYS A 74 -30.12 22.07 -5.45
N ASP A 75 -29.54 23.07 -6.12
CA ASP A 75 -30.13 24.42 -6.21
C ASP A 75 -31.38 24.46 -7.10
N ASP A 76 -31.54 23.54 -8.06
CA ASP A 76 -32.73 23.45 -8.94
C ASP A 76 -33.90 22.61 -8.36
N HIS A 77 -33.74 21.98 -7.18
CA HIS A 77 -34.76 21.14 -6.53
C HIS A 77 -35.36 21.74 -5.24
N HIS A 78 -35.43 23.06 -5.14
CA HIS A 78 -36.18 23.75 -4.08
C HIS A 78 -37.71 23.79 -4.32
N HIS A 79 -38.30 22.71 -4.85
CA HIS A 79 -39.74 22.43 -4.78
C HIS A 79 -39.99 20.91 -4.67
N GLY A 80 -40.12 20.40 -3.45
CA GLY A 80 -40.58 19.02 -3.23
C GLY A 80 -40.28 18.48 -1.82
N ASP A 81 -41.29 18.53 -0.96
CA ASP A 81 -41.49 17.68 0.22
C ASP A 81 -40.57 17.83 1.43
N ALA A 82 -40.81 18.90 2.20
CA ALA A 82 -40.97 18.74 3.64
C ALA A 82 -42.48 18.61 3.92
N HIS A 83 -42.85 17.72 4.86
CA HIS A 83 -44.19 17.43 5.41
C HIS A 83 -44.91 16.18 4.86
N HIS A 84 -44.71 15.03 5.52
CA HIS A 84 -45.74 14.24 6.21
C HIS A 84 -45.26 12.81 6.48
N GLY A 85 -44.56 12.63 7.61
CA GLY A 85 -44.64 11.40 8.39
C GLY A 85 -45.81 11.52 9.38
N GLU A 86 -46.31 10.36 9.82
CA GLU A 86 -47.27 10.13 10.90
C GLU A 86 -48.78 10.08 10.53
N GLY A 87 -49.32 8.86 10.56
CA GLY A 87 -50.66 8.58 11.11
C GLY A 87 -51.83 8.34 10.15
N HIS A 88 -52.43 7.15 10.33
CA HIS A 88 -53.82 6.73 10.07
C HIS A 88 -54.06 5.67 8.96
N HIS A 89 -54.92 4.72 9.34
CA HIS A 89 -55.56 3.56 8.66
C HIS A 89 -54.72 2.30 8.41
#